data_AF-A0A0Q8QV66-F1
#
_entry.id   AF-A0A0Q8QV66-F1
#
_cell.length_a   1.000
_cell.length_b   1.000
_cell.length_c   1.000
_cell.angle_alpha   90.00
_cell.angle_beta   90.00
_cell.angle_gamma   90.00
#
_symmetry.space_group_name_H-M   'P 1'
#
loop_
_entity.id
_entity.type
_entity.pdbx_description
1 polymer ?
#
loop_
_entity_poly.entity_id
_entity_poly.type
_entity_poly.pdbx_seq_one_letter_code
_entity_poly.pdbx_strand_id
1 'polypeptide(L)'
;MTEMENMVRRHPMETYRAWRLAEDSKAAVEERFPREERWNGPGDAYRHLRWNFAMTQSIGKEAAEAYADSHEADGGQPANEREMDLRNNRLGRAMAVDPRFQSLMPDAAAELALRKGWLHGLQR
;
A
#
# COMPACT_ATOMS: atom_id res chain seq x y z
N MET A 1 15.87 2.44 18.61
CA MET A 1 15.04 3.18 17.65
C MET A 1 14.74 2.26 16.49
N THR A 2 13.48 1.94 16.25
CA THR A 2 13.05 1.25 15.03
C THR A 2 13.21 2.18 13.82
N GLU A 3 13.14 1.63 12.61
CA GLU A 3 13.17 2.43 11.39
C GLU A 3 12.01 3.44 11.36
N MET A 4 10.82 3.01 11.82
CA MET A 4 9.63 3.85 11.91
C MET A 4 9.81 5.00 12.93
N GLU A 5 10.36 4.73 14.11
CA GLU A 5 10.65 5.77 15.11
C GLU A 5 11.61 6.84 14.57
N ASN A 6 12.62 6.42 13.81
CA ASN A 6 13.59 7.34 13.21
C ASN A 6 12.96 8.20 12.10
N MET A 7 12.01 7.65 11.35
CA MET A 7 11.29 8.33 10.29
C MET A 7 10.27 9.33 10.84
N VAL A 8 9.50 8.96 11.88
CA VAL A 8 8.60 9.88 12.61
C VAL A 8 9.36 11.12 13.07
N ARG A 9 10.57 10.93 13.61
CA ARG A 9 11.40 12.02 14.11
C ARG A 9 11.91 12.95 13.01
N ARG A 10 12.20 12.44 11.81
CA ARG A 10 12.76 13.23 10.69
C ARG A 10 11.71 13.80 9.74
N HIS A 11 10.58 13.10 9.59
CA HIS A 11 9.53 13.37 8.61
C HIS A 11 8.13 13.24 9.24
N PRO A 12 7.81 14.04 10.28
CA PRO A 12 6.60 13.85 11.07
C PRO A 12 5.32 14.09 10.25
N MET A 13 5.33 15.02 9.30
CA MET A 13 4.16 15.34 8.49
C MET A 13 3.90 14.27 7.42
N GLU A 14 4.96 13.80 6.75
CA GLU A 14 4.88 12.72 5.76
C GLU A 14 4.43 11.42 6.42
N THR A 15 4.97 11.12 7.60
CA THR A 15 4.57 9.97 8.43
C THR A 15 3.09 10.06 8.81
N TYR A 16 2.63 11.23 9.26
CA TYR A 16 1.21 11.43 9.59
C TYR A 16 0.29 11.24 8.37
N ARG A 17 0.69 11.77 7.21
CA ARG A 17 -0.05 11.57 5.94
C ARG A 17 -0.08 10.09 5.54
N ALA A 18 1.06 9.41 5.57
CA ALA A 18 1.18 7.99 5.25
C ALA A 18 0.29 7.13 6.15
N TRP A 19 0.30 7.40 7.46
CA TRP A 19 -0.56 6.73 8.44
C TRP A 19 -2.05 6.95 8.14
N ARG A 20 -2.47 8.21 7.91
CA ARG A 20 -3.86 8.49 7.55
C ARG A 20 -4.31 7.76 6.28
N LEU A 21 -3.45 7.74 5.27
CA LEU A 21 -3.74 7.04 4.01
C LEU A 21 -3.82 5.52 4.18
N ALA A 22 -3.13 4.96 5.18
CA ALA A 22 -3.28 3.55 5.55
C ALA A 22 -4.68 3.29 6.13
N GLU A 23 -5.14 4.14 7.06
CA GLU A 23 -6.49 4.06 7.64
C GLU A 23 -7.58 4.22 6.56
N ASP A 24 -7.43 5.19 5.67
CA ASP A 24 -8.35 5.39 4.54
C ASP A 24 -8.38 4.14 3.62
N SER A 25 -7.24 3.46 3.44
CA SER A 25 -7.16 2.25 2.61
C SER A 25 -7.75 1.02 3.28
N LYS A 26 -7.64 0.91 4.61
CA LYS A 26 -8.34 -0.12 5.39
C LYS A 26 -9.85 0.05 5.27
N ALA A 27 -10.36 1.25 5.50
CA ALA A 27 -11.79 1.55 5.37
C ALA A 27 -12.33 1.22 3.96
N ALA A 28 -11.57 1.57 2.91
CA ALA A 28 -11.97 1.25 1.53
C ALA A 28 -12.10 -0.27 1.29
N VAL A 29 -11.24 -1.08 1.89
CA VAL A 29 -11.28 -2.54 1.77
C VAL A 29 -12.41 -3.15 2.59
N GLU A 30 -12.67 -2.62 3.78
CA GLU A 30 -13.78 -3.08 4.64
C GLU A 30 -15.15 -2.90 4.01
N GLU A 31 -15.32 -1.86 3.18
CA GLU A 31 -16.54 -1.60 2.41
C GLU A 31 -16.71 -2.52 1.19
N ARG A 32 -15.59 -2.92 0.54
CA ARG A 32 -15.61 -3.57 -0.78
C ARG A 32 -15.42 -5.09 -0.75
N PHE A 33 -14.71 -5.60 0.26
CA PHE A 33 -14.28 -7.01 0.30
C PHE A 33 -14.89 -7.76 1.49
N PRO A 34 -15.25 -9.04 1.31
CA PRO A 34 -15.67 -9.89 2.42
C PRO A 34 -14.48 -10.14 3.37
N ARG A 35 -14.77 -10.43 4.65
CA ARG A 35 -13.75 -10.43 5.72
C ARG A 35 -12.59 -11.38 5.45
N GLU A 36 -12.85 -12.49 4.76
CA GLU A 36 -11.91 -13.56 4.47
C GLU A 36 -10.86 -13.14 3.43
N GLU A 37 -11.17 -12.13 2.60
CA GLU A 37 -10.29 -11.62 1.54
C GLU A 37 -9.41 -10.45 1.99
N ARG A 38 -9.68 -9.88 3.17
CA ARG A 38 -9.01 -8.67 3.69
C ARG A 38 -7.62 -8.95 4.26
N TRP A 39 -7.25 -10.21 4.43
CA TRP A 39 -5.95 -10.64 4.92
C TRP A 39 -5.37 -11.69 3.98
N ASN A 40 -4.19 -11.41 3.43
CA ASN A 40 -3.51 -12.22 2.40
C ASN A 40 -4.29 -12.44 1.09
N GLY A 41 -5.56 -12.03 1.02
CA GLY A 41 -6.44 -12.23 -0.14
C GLY A 41 -6.44 -11.05 -1.11
N PRO A 42 -7.37 -11.04 -2.08
CA PRO A 42 -7.52 -9.96 -3.06
C PRO A 42 -7.76 -8.58 -2.43
N GLY A 43 -8.51 -8.51 -1.34
CA GLY A 43 -8.77 -7.27 -0.61
C GLY A 43 -7.51 -6.70 0.04
N ASP A 44 -6.62 -7.57 0.52
CA ASP A 44 -5.35 -7.16 1.10
C ASP A 44 -4.38 -6.65 0.03
N ALA A 45 -4.27 -7.38 -1.09
CA ALA A 45 -3.50 -6.93 -2.24
C ALA A 45 -3.97 -5.57 -2.78
N TYR A 46 -5.30 -5.37 -2.81
CA TYR A 46 -5.92 -4.09 -3.15
C TYR A 46 -5.52 -2.99 -2.15
N ARG A 47 -5.58 -3.29 -0.84
CA ARG A 47 -5.19 -2.38 0.25
C ARG A 47 -3.79 -1.83 0.05
N HIS A 48 -2.83 -2.73 -0.19
CA HIS A 48 -1.40 -2.42 -0.31
C HIS A 48 -1.11 -1.55 -1.54
N LEU A 49 -1.68 -1.89 -2.69
CA LEU A 49 -1.56 -1.08 -3.90
C LEU A 49 -2.17 0.31 -3.71
N ARG A 50 -3.42 0.38 -3.24
CA ARG A 50 -4.14 1.64 -3.02
C ARG A 50 -3.37 2.57 -2.11
N TRP A 51 -2.87 2.04 -1.00
CA TRP A 51 -2.11 2.79 -0.01
C TRP A 51 -0.82 3.36 -0.62
N ASN A 52 -0.03 2.54 -1.32
CA ASN A 52 1.22 3.00 -1.93
C ASN A 52 1.02 3.96 -3.09
N PHE A 53 -0.07 3.81 -3.85
CA PHE A 53 -0.45 4.76 -4.89
C PHE A 53 -0.78 6.13 -4.27
N ALA A 54 -1.63 6.15 -3.24
CA ALA A 54 -2.03 7.36 -2.54
C ALA A 54 -0.85 8.05 -1.83
N MET A 55 0.01 7.28 -1.17
CA MET A 55 1.22 7.81 -0.55
C MET A 55 2.13 8.45 -1.59
N THR A 56 2.36 7.78 -2.73
CA THR A 56 3.22 8.33 -3.78
C THR A 56 2.69 9.66 -4.33
N GLN A 57 1.37 9.79 -4.51
CA GLN A 57 0.76 11.06 -4.89
C GLN A 57 0.87 12.15 -3.81
N SER A 58 0.89 11.77 -2.53
CA SER A 58 0.83 12.72 -1.40
C SER A 58 2.20 13.17 -0.87
N ILE A 59 3.17 12.26 -0.82
CA ILE A 59 4.48 12.48 -0.19
C ILE A 59 5.66 12.15 -1.11
N GLY A 60 5.39 11.74 -2.36
CA GLY A 60 6.42 11.34 -3.31
C GLY A 60 6.81 9.86 -3.19
N LYS A 61 7.42 9.33 -4.25
CA LYS A 61 7.70 7.89 -4.39
C LYS A 61 8.74 7.40 -3.38
N GLU A 62 9.81 8.17 -3.19
CA GLU A 62 10.93 7.81 -2.33
C GLU A 62 10.51 7.75 -0.86
N ALA A 63 9.72 8.74 -0.41
CA ALA A 63 9.18 8.75 0.94
C ALA A 63 8.14 7.65 1.16
N ALA A 64 7.29 7.38 0.16
CA ALA A 64 6.33 6.28 0.21
C ALA A 64 7.02 4.90 0.31
N GLU A 65 8.11 4.71 -0.42
CA GLU A 65 8.92 3.48 -0.36
C GLU A 65 9.57 3.29 1.00
N ALA A 66 10.27 4.30 1.50
CA ALA A 66 10.89 4.25 2.83
C ALA A 66 9.83 3.98 3.92
N TYR A 67 8.64 4.57 3.80
CA TYR A 67 7.57 4.35 4.76
C TYR A 67 7.02 2.92 4.73
N ALA A 68 6.64 2.46 3.54
CA ALA A 68 6.07 1.13 3.37
C ALA A 68 7.07 0.04 3.78
N ASP A 69 8.32 0.13 3.31
CA ASP A 69 9.33 -0.91 3.57
C ASP A 69 9.67 -1.00 5.08
N SER A 70 9.73 0.14 5.78
CA SER A 70 9.88 0.17 7.25
C SER A 70 8.68 -0.46 7.96
N HIS A 71 7.45 -0.24 7.47
CA HIS A 71 6.26 -0.86 8.03
C HIS A 71 6.29 -2.39 7.88
N GLU A 72 6.69 -2.89 6.70
CA GLU A 72 6.84 -4.34 6.46
C GLU A 72 8.03 -4.96 7.22
N ALA A 73 9.04 -4.15 7.59
CA ALA A 73 10.19 -4.60 8.37
C ALA A 73 9.84 -4.93 9.82
N ASP A 74 8.96 -4.12 10.42
CA ASP A 74 8.58 -4.22 11.83
C ASP A 74 7.45 -5.26 12.07
N GLY A 75 6.80 -5.78 11.01
CA GLY A 75 5.57 -6.60 11.10
C GLY A 75 5.76 -8.06 11.54
N GLY A 76 6.98 -8.62 11.46
CA GLY A 76 7.25 -10.01 11.86
C GLY A 76 6.50 -11.09 11.06
N GLN A 77 5.90 -10.73 9.91
CA GLN A 77 5.09 -11.65 9.11
C GLN A 77 5.94 -12.70 8.36
N PRO A 78 5.35 -13.86 8.00
CA PRO A 78 5.99 -14.85 7.14
C PRO A 78 6.53 -14.28 5.83
N ALA A 79 7.60 -14.88 5.30
CA ALA A 79 8.30 -14.36 4.12
C ALA A 79 7.40 -14.24 2.88
N ASN A 80 6.47 -15.17 2.67
CA ASN A 80 5.52 -15.16 1.57
C ASN A 80 4.45 -14.05 1.69
N GLU A 81 4.00 -13.74 2.91
CA GLU A 81 3.09 -12.62 3.16
C GLU A 81 3.81 -11.30 2.86
N ARG A 82 5.03 -11.15 3.38
CA ARG A 82 5.87 -9.98 3.10
C ARG A 82 6.16 -9.78 1.61
N GLU A 83 6.43 -10.86 0.87
CA GLU A 83 6.67 -10.77 -0.57
C GLU A 83 5.43 -10.26 -1.32
N MET A 84 4.24 -10.74 -0.92
CA MET A 84 2.96 -10.31 -1.47
C MET A 84 2.74 -8.80 -1.22
N ASP A 85 2.97 -8.35 0.02
CA ASP A 85 2.83 -6.94 0.41
C ASP A 85 3.81 -6.05 -0.36
N LEU A 86 5.09 -6.40 -0.37
CA LEU A 86 6.14 -5.65 -1.09
C LEU A 86 5.85 -5.57 -2.60
N ARG A 87 5.34 -6.64 -3.21
CA ARG A 87 4.99 -6.65 -4.64
C ARG A 87 3.85 -5.68 -4.94
N ASN A 88 2.77 -5.71 -4.17
CA ASN A 88 1.62 -4.83 -4.38
C ASN A 88 1.96 -3.37 -4.02
N ASN A 89 2.76 -3.16 -2.97
CA ASN A 89 3.31 -1.86 -2.61
C ASN A 89 4.09 -1.25 -3.79
N ARG A 90 5.05 -2.00 -4.36
CA ARG A 90 5.85 -1.57 -5.51
C ARG A 90 4.98 -1.24 -6.74
N LEU A 91 3.96 -2.05 -7.02
CA LEU A 91 3.05 -1.80 -8.14
C LEU A 91 2.27 -0.48 -7.94
N GLY A 92 1.77 -0.21 -6.74
CA GLY A 92 1.07 1.05 -6.43
C GLY A 92 1.96 2.27 -6.65
N ARG A 93 3.21 2.23 -6.17
CA ARG A 93 4.19 3.30 -6.40
C ARG A 93 4.51 3.49 -7.88
N ALA A 94 4.67 2.39 -8.62
CA ALA A 94 4.96 2.43 -10.06
C ALA A 94 3.80 3.04 -10.86
N MET A 95 2.56 2.67 -10.55
CA MET A 95 1.39 3.24 -11.21
C MET A 95 1.24 4.74 -10.92
N ALA A 96 1.52 5.18 -9.69
CA ALA A 96 1.35 6.59 -9.32
C ALA A 96 2.30 7.57 -10.05
N VAL A 97 3.44 7.09 -10.54
CA VAL A 97 4.39 7.91 -11.34
C VAL A 97 4.30 7.68 -12.85
N ASP A 98 3.46 6.73 -13.28
CA ASP A 98 3.28 6.43 -14.70
C ASP A 98 2.28 7.44 -15.30
N PRO A 99 2.63 8.18 -16.37
CA PRO A 99 1.74 9.16 -16.99
C PRO A 99 0.36 8.62 -17.39
N ARG A 100 0.25 7.30 -17.63
CA ARG A 100 -1.00 6.63 -18.00
C ARG A 100 -1.97 6.48 -16.82
N PHE A 101 -1.46 6.48 -15.59
CA PHE A 101 -2.23 6.17 -14.38
C PHE A 101 -2.12 7.25 -13.30
N GLN A 102 -1.13 8.14 -13.35
CA GLN A 102 -0.83 9.12 -12.29
C GLN A 102 -1.99 10.06 -11.93
N SER A 103 -2.94 10.26 -12.83
CA SER A 103 -4.14 11.09 -12.60
C SER A 103 -5.33 10.32 -12.04
N LEU A 104 -5.21 9.01 -11.86
CA LEU A 104 -6.27 8.19 -11.28
C LEU A 104 -6.41 8.51 -9.78
N MET A 105 -7.64 8.34 -9.28
CA MET A 105 -7.87 8.24 -7.84
C MET A 105 -7.32 6.90 -7.33
N PRO A 106 -6.87 6.81 -6.06
CA PRO A 106 -6.34 5.56 -5.50
C PRO A 106 -7.26 4.35 -5.68
N ASP A 107 -8.56 4.52 -5.46
CA ASP A 107 -9.57 3.48 -5.69
C ASP A 107 -9.59 3.01 -7.14
N ALA A 108 -9.55 3.95 -8.09
CA ALA A 108 -9.60 3.64 -9.51
C ALA A 108 -8.33 2.91 -9.97
N ALA A 109 -7.16 3.28 -9.44
CA ALA A 109 -5.90 2.58 -9.72
C ALA A 109 -5.91 1.14 -9.18
N ALA A 110 -6.35 0.96 -7.94
CA ALA A 110 -6.44 -0.36 -7.32
C ALA A 110 -7.49 -1.26 -7.99
N GLU A 111 -8.65 -0.71 -8.34
CA GLU A 111 -9.71 -1.41 -9.07
C GLU A 111 -9.25 -1.83 -10.47
N LEU A 112 -8.53 -0.95 -11.17
CA LEU A 112 -7.94 -1.28 -12.48
C LEU A 112 -6.97 -2.46 -12.36
N ALA A 113 -6.04 -2.40 -11.40
CA ALA A 113 -5.05 -3.46 -11.19
C ALA A 113 -5.69 -4.79 -10.80
N LEU A 114 -6.74 -4.75 -9.97
CA LEU A 114 -7.54 -5.92 -9.61
C LEU A 114 -8.19 -6.55 -10.85
N ARG A 115 -8.93 -5.75 -11.64
CA ARG A 115 -9.62 -6.23 -12.86
C ARG A 115 -8.67 -6.76 -13.93
N LYS A 116 -7.45 -6.22 -13.98
CA LYS A 116 -6.42 -6.68 -14.92
C LYS A 116 -5.63 -7.90 -14.42
N GLY A 117 -5.87 -8.36 -13.19
CA GLY A 117 -5.15 -9.49 -12.60
C GLY A 117 -3.68 -9.18 -12.30
N TRP A 118 -3.34 -7.91 -12.06
CA TRP A 118 -1.98 -7.48 -11.74
C TRP A 118 -1.65 -7.65 -10.26
N LEU A 119 -2.67 -7.64 -9.41
CA LEU A 119 -2.56 -7.87 -7.98
C LEU A 119 -2.20 -9.32 -7.68
N HIS A 120 -1.34 -9.51 -6.68
CA HIS A 120 -1.01 -10.82 -6.16
C HIS A 120 -1.59 -10.95 -4.75
N GLY A 121 -2.54 -11.86 -4.55
CA GLY A 121 -2.92 -12.34 -3.22
C GLY A 121 -2.43 -13.77 -3.04
N LEU A 122 -2.25 -14.20 -1.81
CA LEU A 122 -2.05 -15.61 -1.47
C LEU A 122 -3.43 -16.28 -1.49
N GLN A 123 -3.74 -16.97 -2.60
CA GLN A 123 -4.92 -17.83 -2.64
C GLN A 123 -4.80 -18.90 -1.56
N ARG A 124 -5.88 -19.11 -0.80
CA ARG A 124 -6.03 -20.27 0.09
C ARG A 124 -6.53 -21.47 -0.70
#